data_AF-A0A518AHW2-F1
#
_entry.id   AF-A0A518AHW2-F1
#
_cell.length_a   1.000
_cell.length_b   1.000
_cell.length_c   1.000
_cell.angle_alpha   90.00
_cell.angle_beta   90.00
_cell.angle_gamma   90.00
#
_symmetry.space_group_name_H-M   'P 1'
#
loop_
_entity.id
_entity.type
_entity.pdbx_description
1 polymer ?
#
loop_
_entity_poly.entity_id
_entity_poly.type
_entity_poly.pdbx_seq_one_letter_code
_entity_poly.pdbx_strand_id
1 'polypeptide(L)'
;MNESQQQHVVGTLQLGCPLDTAVELAGIEQQSLQDEMLANPAFARRVLQARATPEIRHMESIRKAADDVKNWRASVWWLERVMPDRYGRRAPNTVPEADFEKFVAELIELVSSEVRDHRDHDRLVARIRGLEARKKVSAAESEPETDEAS
;
A
#
# COMPACT_ATOMS: atom_id res chain seq x y z
N MET A 1 -23.39 -25.81 -7.57
CA MET A 1 -23.78 -24.74 -8.53
C MET A 1 -23.71 -25.29 -9.95
N ASN A 2 -24.52 -24.80 -10.91
CA ASN A 2 -24.42 -25.26 -12.31
C ASN A 2 -23.44 -24.40 -13.14
N GLU A 3 -23.07 -24.87 -14.33
CA GLU A 3 -22.06 -24.20 -15.17
C GLU A 3 -22.52 -22.80 -15.66
N SER A 4 -23.81 -22.62 -15.92
CA SER A 4 -24.38 -21.32 -16.32
C SER A 4 -24.28 -20.30 -15.19
N GLN A 5 -24.60 -20.69 -13.96
CA GLN A 5 -24.43 -19.85 -12.77
C GLN A 5 -22.97 -19.51 -12.53
N GLN A 6 -22.04 -20.46 -12.69
CA GLN A 6 -20.59 -20.19 -12.64
C GLN A 6 -20.16 -19.16 -13.69
N GLN A 7 -20.67 -19.25 -14.91
CA GLN A 7 -20.38 -18.29 -15.98
C GLN A 7 -20.95 -16.90 -15.68
N HIS A 8 -22.19 -16.81 -15.16
CA HIS A 8 -22.78 -15.53 -14.77
C HIS A 8 -21.97 -14.84 -13.67
N VAL A 9 -21.58 -15.58 -12.63
CA VAL A 9 -20.77 -15.03 -11.52
C VAL A 9 -19.44 -14.50 -12.06
N VAL A 10 -18.69 -15.34 -12.79
CA VAL A 10 -17.37 -14.97 -13.35
C VAL A 10 -17.49 -13.79 -14.33
N GLY A 11 -18.47 -13.82 -15.23
CA GLY A 11 -18.68 -12.76 -16.22
C GLY A 11 -19.01 -11.42 -15.56
N THR A 12 -19.87 -11.43 -14.54
CA THR A 12 -20.25 -10.22 -13.79
C THR A 12 -19.05 -9.62 -13.06
N LEU A 13 -18.24 -10.47 -12.43
CA LEU A 13 -17.01 -10.03 -11.76
C LEU A 13 -15.98 -9.46 -12.74
N GLN A 14 -15.84 -10.04 -13.93
CA GLN A 14 -14.96 -9.53 -15.00
C GLN A 14 -15.38 -8.15 -15.51
N LEU A 15 -16.62 -7.73 -15.31
CA LEU A 15 -17.08 -6.38 -15.61
C LEU A 15 -16.71 -5.36 -14.51
N GLY A 16 -16.21 -5.81 -13.35
CA GLY A 16 -15.90 -4.95 -12.20
C GLY A 16 -17.04 -4.81 -11.21
N CYS A 17 -18.13 -5.56 -11.38
CA CYS A 17 -19.24 -5.56 -10.43
C CYS A 17 -18.85 -6.24 -9.12
N PRO A 18 -19.42 -5.81 -7.98
CA PRO A 18 -19.19 -6.45 -6.69
C PRO A 18 -19.77 -7.86 -6.65
N LEU A 19 -19.28 -8.67 -5.71
CA LEU A 19 -19.66 -10.07 -5.56
C LEU A 19 -21.15 -10.25 -5.32
N ASP A 20 -21.76 -9.37 -4.54
CA ASP A 20 -23.18 -9.44 -4.18
C ASP A 20 -24.07 -9.31 -5.44
N THR A 21 -23.73 -8.39 -6.34
CA THR A 21 -24.41 -8.24 -7.64
C THR A 21 -24.23 -9.49 -8.52
N ALA A 22 -23.06 -10.11 -8.50
CA ALA A 22 -22.80 -11.33 -9.28
C ALA A 22 -23.63 -12.53 -8.77
N VAL A 23 -23.78 -12.64 -7.46
CA VAL A 23 -24.59 -13.66 -6.77
C VAL A 23 -26.08 -13.45 -7.03
N GLU A 24 -26.55 -12.20 -6.92
CA GLU A 24 -27.93 -11.82 -7.21
C GLU A 24 -28.30 -12.10 -8.67
N LEU A 25 -27.43 -11.70 -9.62
CA LEU A 25 -27.66 -11.94 -11.04
C LEU A 25 -27.64 -13.44 -11.40
N ALA A 26 -26.81 -14.23 -10.71
CA ALA A 26 -26.77 -15.68 -10.89
C ALA A 26 -27.95 -16.40 -10.20
N GLY A 27 -28.73 -15.71 -9.38
CA GLY A 27 -29.86 -16.28 -8.64
C GLY A 27 -29.43 -17.32 -7.61
N ILE A 28 -28.30 -17.11 -6.95
CA ILE A 28 -27.76 -18.01 -5.92
C ILE A 28 -27.59 -17.27 -4.59
N GLU A 29 -27.40 -18.01 -3.52
CA GLU A 29 -27.00 -17.44 -2.22
C GLU A 29 -25.47 -17.35 -2.12
N GLN A 30 -24.99 -16.39 -1.33
CA GLN A 30 -23.55 -16.21 -1.11
C GLN A 30 -22.90 -17.45 -0.48
N GLN A 31 -23.61 -18.15 0.40
CA GLN A 31 -23.12 -19.40 0.99
C GLN A 31 -22.90 -20.47 -0.07
N SER A 32 -23.84 -20.60 -1.02
CA SER A 32 -23.70 -21.56 -2.14
C SER A 32 -22.49 -21.26 -3.02
N LEU A 33 -22.14 -19.98 -3.19
CA LEU A 33 -20.92 -19.59 -3.91
C LEU A 33 -19.66 -20.01 -3.13
N GLN A 34 -19.63 -19.79 -1.81
CA GLN A 34 -18.50 -20.16 -0.97
C GLN A 34 -18.31 -21.68 -0.95
N ASP A 35 -19.39 -22.44 -0.78
CA ASP A 35 -19.36 -23.90 -0.77
C ASP A 35 -18.84 -24.45 -2.11
N GLU A 36 -19.25 -23.86 -3.23
CA GLU A 36 -18.73 -24.21 -4.55
C GLU A 36 -17.25 -23.85 -4.72
N MET A 37 -16.81 -22.68 -4.24
CA MET A 37 -15.40 -22.30 -4.30
C MET A 37 -14.51 -23.22 -3.46
N LEU A 38 -15.02 -23.72 -2.33
CA LEU A 38 -14.32 -24.72 -1.50
C LEU A 38 -14.28 -26.09 -2.19
N ALA A 39 -15.40 -26.52 -2.77
CA ALA A 39 -15.50 -27.81 -3.44
C ALA A 39 -14.77 -27.86 -4.79
N ASN A 40 -14.63 -26.71 -5.46
CA ASN A 40 -14.06 -26.60 -6.81
C ASN A 40 -12.95 -25.52 -6.87
N PRO A 41 -11.69 -25.90 -6.58
CA PRO A 41 -10.56 -24.97 -6.62
C PRO A 41 -10.32 -24.31 -7.98
N ALA A 42 -10.66 -24.98 -9.09
CA ALA A 42 -10.53 -24.41 -10.42
C ALA A 42 -11.51 -23.25 -10.64
N PHE A 43 -12.74 -23.41 -10.16
CA PHE A 43 -13.73 -22.33 -10.16
C PHE A 43 -13.32 -21.19 -9.22
N ALA A 44 -12.81 -21.49 -8.02
CA ALA A 44 -12.29 -20.48 -7.11
C ALA A 44 -11.19 -19.61 -7.74
N ARG A 45 -10.24 -20.24 -8.45
CA ARG A 45 -9.20 -19.51 -9.21
C ARG A 45 -9.80 -18.59 -10.28
N ARG A 46 -10.81 -19.05 -11.01
CA ARG A 46 -11.52 -18.21 -12.00
C ARG A 46 -12.19 -17.01 -11.35
N VAL A 47 -12.83 -17.19 -10.19
CA VAL A 47 -13.45 -16.09 -9.42
C VAL A 47 -12.40 -15.08 -8.98
N LEU A 48 -11.26 -15.53 -8.43
CA LEU A 48 -10.17 -14.65 -8.04
C LEU A 48 -9.59 -13.86 -9.23
N GLN A 49 -9.34 -14.54 -10.35
CA GLN A 49 -8.87 -13.88 -11.58
C GLN A 49 -9.89 -12.88 -12.12
N ALA A 50 -11.17 -13.23 -12.10
CA ALA A 50 -12.26 -12.37 -12.55
C ALA A 50 -12.33 -11.07 -11.72
N ARG A 51 -12.03 -11.13 -10.41
CA ARG A 51 -11.99 -9.95 -9.54
C ARG A 51 -10.78 -9.04 -9.79
N ALA A 52 -9.63 -9.62 -10.15
CA ALA A 52 -8.42 -8.85 -10.43
C ALA A 52 -8.42 -8.19 -11.83
N THR A 53 -9.09 -8.79 -12.80
CA THR A 53 -9.09 -8.34 -14.21
C THR A 53 -9.60 -6.90 -14.40
N PRO A 54 -10.73 -6.47 -13.80
CA PRO A 54 -11.25 -5.11 -13.93
C PRO A 54 -10.26 -4.05 -13.45
N GLU A 55 -9.58 -4.30 -12.32
CA GLU A 55 -8.59 -3.37 -11.78
C GLU A 55 -7.47 -3.12 -12.78
N ILE A 56 -6.90 -4.19 -13.35
CA ILE A 56 -5.86 -4.09 -14.39
C ILE A 56 -6.38 -3.32 -15.60
N ARG A 57 -7.60 -3.63 -16.08
CA ARG A 57 -8.20 -2.94 -17.23
C ARG A 57 -8.39 -1.45 -16.98
N HIS A 58 -8.83 -1.05 -15.78
CA HIS A 58 -8.96 0.35 -15.42
C HIS A 58 -7.60 1.03 -15.30
N MET A 59 -6.60 0.35 -14.73
CA MET A 59 -5.22 0.85 -14.68
C MET A 59 -4.63 1.07 -16.07
N GLU A 60 -4.86 0.15 -17.02
CA GLU A 60 -4.48 0.34 -18.42
C GLU A 60 -5.19 1.53 -19.06
N SER A 61 -6.48 1.73 -18.77
CA SER A 61 -7.24 2.88 -19.26
C SER A 61 -6.66 4.19 -18.75
N ILE A 62 -6.27 4.25 -17.47
CA ILE A 62 -5.63 5.42 -16.89
C ILE A 62 -4.26 5.65 -17.52
N ARG A 63 -3.46 4.59 -17.72
CA ARG A 63 -2.16 4.68 -18.40
C ARG A 63 -2.30 5.25 -19.82
N LYS A 64 -3.26 4.74 -20.60
CA LYS A 64 -3.54 5.25 -21.96
C LYS A 64 -4.01 6.70 -21.95
N ALA A 65 -4.84 7.09 -20.96
CA ALA A 65 -5.26 8.48 -20.81
C ALA A 65 -4.07 9.39 -20.46
N ALA A 66 -3.10 8.91 -19.68
CA ALA A 66 -1.91 9.66 -19.31
C ALA A 66 -0.98 9.97 -20.50
N ASP A 67 -1.09 9.24 -21.61
CA ASP A 67 -0.35 9.51 -22.85
C ASP A 67 -0.93 10.71 -23.65
N ASP A 68 -2.19 11.09 -23.39
CA ASP A 68 -2.80 12.28 -23.97
C ASP A 68 -2.49 13.52 -23.13
N VAL A 69 -1.82 14.49 -23.75
CA VAL A 69 -1.46 15.79 -23.13
C VAL A 69 -2.67 16.51 -22.55
N LYS A 70 -3.87 16.35 -23.13
CA LYS A 70 -5.12 16.97 -22.62
C LYS A 70 -5.53 16.40 -21.26
N ASN A 71 -5.07 15.19 -20.92
CA ASN A 71 -5.38 14.46 -19.71
C ASN A 71 -4.19 14.41 -18.73
N TRP A 72 -3.35 15.45 -18.69
CA TRP A 72 -2.16 15.52 -17.81
C TRP A 72 -2.41 15.15 -16.34
N ARG A 73 -3.64 15.32 -15.84
CA ARG A 73 -4.03 14.89 -14.47
C ARG A 73 -3.94 13.38 -14.27
N ALA A 74 -4.19 12.59 -15.32
CA ALA A 74 -4.00 11.14 -15.28
C ALA A 74 -2.52 10.79 -15.10
N SER A 75 -1.62 11.52 -15.76
CA SER A 75 -0.17 11.35 -15.60
C SER A 75 0.29 11.73 -14.19
N VAL A 76 -0.25 12.83 -13.62
CA VAL A 76 0.03 13.21 -12.23
C VAL A 76 -0.47 12.15 -11.25
N TRP A 77 -1.71 11.68 -11.38
CA TRP A 77 -2.26 10.63 -10.53
C TRP A 77 -1.44 9.33 -10.60
N TRP A 78 -0.99 8.97 -11.81
CA TRP A 78 -0.15 7.79 -12.02
C TRP A 78 1.20 7.93 -11.29
N LEU A 79 1.85 9.09 -11.43
CA LEU A 79 3.12 9.38 -10.74
C LEU A 79 2.97 9.41 -9.22
N GLU A 80 1.88 10.00 -8.69
CA GLU A 80 1.55 10.01 -7.26
C GLU A 80 1.47 8.58 -6.69
N ARG A 81 0.93 7.61 -7.45
CA ARG A 81 0.80 6.21 -7.02
C ARG A 81 2.06 5.37 -7.19
N VAL A 82 2.78 5.54 -8.30
CA VAL A 82 3.96 4.71 -8.60
C VAL A 82 5.21 5.21 -7.87
N MET A 83 5.28 6.51 -7.57
CA MET A 83 6.43 7.14 -6.90
C MET A 83 5.94 8.11 -5.80
N PRO A 84 5.30 7.59 -4.73
CA PRO A 84 4.69 8.43 -3.69
C PRO A 84 5.71 9.30 -2.95
N ASP A 85 6.94 8.85 -2.75
CA ASP A 85 7.97 9.63 -2.04
C ASP A 85 8.34 10.92 -2.77
N ARG A 86 8.25 10.89 -4.10
CA ARG A 86 8.64 12.01 -4.98
C ARG A 86 7.47 12.90 -5.37
N TYR A 87 6.32 12.31 -5.64
CA TYR A 87 5.16 13.01 -6.22
C TYR A 87 3.93 13.00 -5.33
N GLY A 88 3.92 12.17 -4.27
CA GLY A 88 2.81 12.08 -3.34
C GLY A 88 2.52 13.41 -2.64
N ARG A 89 1.25 13.64 -2.33
CA ARG A 89 0.81 14.84 -1.63
C ARG A 89 1.38 14.84 -0.21
N ARG A 90 2.29 15.76 0.06
CA ARG A 90 2.79 16.02 1.41
C ARG A 90 1.69 16.69 2.22
N ALA A 91 1.36 16.11 3.37
CA ALA A 91 0.43 16.76 4.29
C ALA A 91 1.03 18.10 4.76
N PRO A 92 0.23 19.16 4.95
CA PRO A 92 0.73 20.35 5.62
C PRO A 92 1.32 19.91 6.98
N ASN A 93 2.56 20.30 7.25
CA ASN A 93 3.40 19.91 8.41
C ASN A 93 4.18 18.59 8.29
N THR A 94 4.45 18.07 7.08
CA THR A 94 5.48 17.01 6.92
C THR A 94 6.85 17.63 6.68
N VAL A 95 7.84 17.19 7.47
CA VAL A 95 9.27 17.50 7.25
C VAL A 95 9.85 16.38 6.38
N PRO A 96 10.45 16.68 5.21
CA PRO A 96 11.17 15.69 4.43
C PRO A 96 12.23 14.99 5.29
N GLU A 97 12.45 13.69 5.10
CA GLU A 97 13.41 12.91 5.92
C GLU A 97 14.81 13.54 5.94
N ALA A 98 15.27 14.02 4.78
CA ALA A 98 16.55 14.73 4.64
C ALA A 98 16.62 16.06 5.44
N ASP A 99 15.47 16.70 5.67
CA ASP A 99 15.39 17.93 6.47
C ASP A 99 15.24 17.61 7.96
N PHE A 100 14.68 16.44 8.30
CA PHE A 100 14.57 15.98 9.68
C PHE A 100 15.94 15.69 10.30
N GLU A 101 16.85 15.04 9.56
CA GLU A 101 18.21 14.77 10.04
C GLU A 101 18.98 16.05 10.36
N LYS A 102 18.89 17.04 9.47
CA LYS A 102 19.50 18.36 9.69
C LYS A 102 18.90 19.07 10.89
N PHE A 103 17.57 19.07 11.00
CA PHE A 103 16.87 19.68 12.12
C PHE A 103 17.26 19.06 13.46
N VAL A 104 17.39 17.72 13.54
CA VAL A 104 17.84 17.03 14.75
C VAL A 104 19.27 17.40 15.10
N ALA A 105 20.18 17.47 14.11
CA ALA A 105 21.56 17.87 14.34
C ALA A 105 21.66 19.30 14.90
N GLU A 106 20.94 20.25 14.29
CA GLU A 106 20.88 21.65 14.75
C GLU A 106 20.27 21.77 16.16
N LEU A 107 19.21 21.01 16.45
CA LEU A 107 18.60 21.00 17.78
C LEU A 107 19.55 20.46 18.84
N ILE A 108 20.31 19.39 18.53
CA ILE A 108 21.31 18.83 19.44
C ILE A 108 22.39 19.87 19.72
N GLU A 109 22.91 20.54 18.69
CA GLU A 109 23.93 21.58 18.85
C GLU A 109 23.41 22.75 19.70
N LEU A 110 22.20 23.24 19.43
CA LEU A 110 21.58 24.31 20.21
C LEU A 110 21.42 23.93 21.69
N VAL A 111 20.82 22.77 21.97
CA VAL A 111 20.61 22.31 23.35
C VAL A 111 21.96 22.09 24.05
N SER A 112 22.94 21.55 23.34
CA SER A 112 24.29 21.33 23.86
C SER A 112 25.00 22.65 24.20
N SER A 113 24.79 23.70 23.40
CA SER A 113 25.39 25.02 23.60
C SER A 113 24.87 25.75 24.85
N GLU A 114 23.64 25.46 25.28
CA GLU A 114 23.01 26.05 26.47
C GLU A 114 23.36 25.31 27.76
N VAL A 115 23.88 24.08 27.68
CA VAL A 115 24.29 23.29 28.86
C VAL A 115 25.69 23.70 29.29
N ARG A 116 25.76 24.53 30.34
CA ARG A 116 27.03 25.09 30.88
C ARG A 116 27.90 24.08 31.64
N ASP A 117 27.35 22.95 32.08
CA ASP A 117 28.11 21.88 32.73
C ASP A 117 28.49 20.80 31.70
N HIS A 118 29.78 20.70 31.40
CA HIS A 118 30.33 19.72 30.46
C HIS A 118 29.96 18.26 30.80
N ARG A 119 29.74 17.91 32.08
CA ARG A 119 29.33 16.55 32.46
C ARG A 119 27.89 16.24 32.09
N ASP A 120 27.02 17.25 32.17
CA ASP A 120 25.62 17.12 31.80
C ASP A 120 25.44 17.14 30.27
N HIS A 121 26.27 17.90 29.57
CA HIS A 121 26.39 17.88 28.11
C HIS A 121 26.73 16.47 27.59
N ASP A 122 27.80 15.87 28.10
CA ASP A 122 28.26 14.55 27.63
C ASP A 122 27.23 13.46 27.92
N ARG A 123 26.54 13.55 29.06
CA ARG A 123 25.45 12.64 29.43
C ARG A 123 24.24 12.80 28.52
N LEU A 124 23.89 14.01 28.12
CA LEU A 124 22.77 14.29 27.22
C LEU A 124 23.07 13.72 25.82
N VAL A 125 24.23 14.05 25.25
CA VAL A 125 24.66 13.59 23.92
C VAL A 125 24.72 12.05 23.86
N ALA A 126 25.27 11.40 24.90
CA ALA A 126 25.32 9.94 24.96
C ALA A 126 23.91 9.29 24.99
N ARG A 127 22.96 9.87 25.73
CA ARG A 127 21.57 9.36 25.79
C ARG A 127 20.84 9.54 24.46
N ILE A 128 21.06 10.66 23.77
CA ILE A 128 20.45 10.94 22.45
C ILE A 128 21.02 9.99 21.39
N ARG A 129 22.35 9.81 21.31
CA ARG A 129 22.97 8.83 20.40
C ARG A 129 22.52 7.38 20.69
N GLY A 130 22.27 7.05 21.96
CA GLY A 130 21.69 5.76 22.35
C GLY A 130 20.23 5.55 21.93
N LEU A 131 19.48 6.60 21.55
CA LEU A 131 18.15 6.46 20.96
C LEU A 131 18.23 6.02 19.50
N GLU A 132 19.22 6.47 18.73
CA GLU A 132 19.45 6.05 17.34
C GLU A 132 19.73 4.55 17.24
N ALA A 133 20.50 4.00 18.18
CA ALA A 133 20.81 2.57 18.24
C ALA A 133 19.56 1.69 18.49
N ARG A 134 18.59 2.17 19.28
CA ARG A 134 17.33 1.45 19.53
C ARG A 134 16.38 1.46 18.33
N LYS A 135 16.45 2.52 17.51
CA LYS A 135 15.63 2.62 16.29
C LYS A 135 16.10 1.61 15.21
N LYS A 136 17.40 1.32 15.12
CA LYS A 136 17.93 0.27 14.23
C LYS A 136 17.48 -1.14 14.60
N VAL A 137 17.30 -1.43 15.89
CA VAL A 137 16.77 -2.72 16.36
C VAL A 137 15.29 -2.85 16.04
N SER A 138 14.49 -1.80 16.28
CA SER A 138 13.05 -1.81 15.98
C SER A 138 12.73 -1.83 14.47
N ALA A 139 13.61 -1.31 13.60
CA ALA A 139 13.45 -1.40 12.15
C ALA A 139 13.80 -2.79 11.60
N ALA A 140 14.76 -3.48 12.20
CA ALA A 140 15.13 -4.86 11.84
C ALA A 140 14.08 -5.89 12.28
N GLU A 141 13.29 -5.60 13.31
CA GLU A 141 12.16 -6.44 13.76
C GLU A 141 10.87 -6.25 12.94
N SER A 142 10.86 -5.31 11.98
CA SER A 142 9.69 -4.99 11.13
C SER A 142 9.78 -5.48 9.68
N GLU A 143 10.80 -6.26 9.31
CA GLU A 143 10.76 -7.08 8.09
C GLU A 143 10.12 -8.44 8.44
N PRO A 144 8.87 -8.73 8.02
CA PRO A 144 8.36 -10.09 8.13
C PRO A 144 9.09 -10.95 7.09
N GLU A 145 9.56 -12.12 7.54
CA GLU A 145 9.95 -13.26 6.71
C GLU A 145 9.01 -13.40 5.52
N THR A 146 9.47 -13.03 4.32
CA THR A 146 8.99 -13.69 3.11
C THR A 146 9.66 -15.06 3.09
N ASP A 147 9.02 -15.98 3.80
CA ASP A 147 9.34 -17.40 3.81
C ASP A 147 9.27 -17.94 2.37
N GLU A 148 10.40 -18.45 1.90
CA GLU A 148 10.52 -19.29 0.73
C GLU A 148 9.70 -20.57 0.97
N ALA A 149 8.59 -20.74 0.23
CA ALA A 149 7.93 -22.03 0.16
C ALA A 149 7.41 -22.31 -1.25
N SER A 150 8.24 -23.07 -1.98
CA SER A 150 7.92 -24.14 -2.95
C SER A 150 7.23 -23.79 -4.28
#